data_AF-A0A392SG93-F1
#
_entry.id   AF-A0A392SG93-F1
#
_cell.length_a   1.000
_cell.length_b   1.000
_cell.length_c   1.000
_cell.angle_alpha   90.00
_cell.angle_beta   90.00
_cell.angle_gamma   90.00
#
_symmetry.space_group_name_H-M   'P 1'
#
loop_
_entity.id
_entity.type
_entity.pdbx_description
1 polymer ?
#
loop_
_entity_poly.entity_id
_entity_poly.type
_entity_poly.pdbx_seq_one_letter_code
_entity_poly.pdbx_strand_id
1 'polypeptide(L)'
;VSIFAWRLLRDRLPTKANLVIRGILSSETHFCESGCGAVESTQHLFLSCSTFGSLWTLVRSWIALHWWILILYQITLFSLLSQQVVFEHAVRLCNSFG
;
A
#
# COMPACT_ATOMS: atom_id res chain seq x y z
N VAL A 1 2.36 -16.67 -2.32
CA VAL A 1 3.56 -16.05 -1.70
C VAL A 1 3.88 -14.76 -2.43
N SER A 2 4.08 -13.63 -1.74
CA SER A 2 4.47 -12.37 -2.38
C SER A 2 5.91 -12.48 -2.87
N ILE A 3 6.09 -12.55 -4.20
CA ILE A 3 7.41 -12.66 -4.86
C ILE A 3 8.30 -11.47 -4.48
N PHE A 4 7.71 -10.28 -4.32
CA PHE A 4 8.41 -9.07 -3.92
C PHE A 4 8.97 -9.18 -2.50
N ALA A 5 8.15 -9.57 -1.53
CA ALA A 5 8.60 -9.75 -0.14
C ALA A 5 9.68 -10.85 -0.04
N TRP A 6 9.53 -11.94 -0.80
CA TRP A 6 10.54 -13.00 -0.85
C TRP A 6 11.87 -12.52 -1.45
N ARG A 7 11.83 -11.74 -2.53
CA ARG A 7 13.04 -11.14 -3.12
C ARG A 7 13.71 -10.14 -2.19
N LEU A 8 12.91 -9.35 -1.44
CA LEU A 8 13.41 -8.38 -0.47
C LEU A 8 14.13 -9.07 0.70
N LEU A 9 13.51 -10.08 1.31
CA LEU A 9 14.09 -10.84 2.43
C LEU A 9 15.38 -11.58 2.06
N ARG A 10 15.52 -11.96 0.78
CA ARG A 10 16.70 -12.66 0.27
C ARG A 10 17.76 -11.72 -0.28
N ASP A 11 17.57 -10.40 -0.16
CA ASP A 11 18.40 -9.36 -0.76
C ASP A 11 18.68 -9.65 -2.25
N ARG A 12 17.66 -10.11 -2.96
CA ARG A 12 17.71 -10.44 -4.40
C ARG A 12 17.10 -9.35 -5.26
N LEU A 13 16.86 -8.16 -4.70
CA LEU A 13 16.44 -7.01 -5.46
C LEU A 13 17.63 -6.42 -6.23
N PRO A 14 17.41 -5.90 -7.45
CA PRO A 14 18.45 -5.25 -8.24
C PRO A 14 18.78 -3.89 -7.63
N THR A 15 19.47 -3.88 -6.49
CA THR A 15 20.06 -2.69 -5.88
C THR A 15 21.49 -2.50 -6.41
N LYS A 16 21.98 -1.26 -6.45
CA LYS A 16 23.36 -1.03 -6.92
C LYS A 16 24.39 -1.79 -6.10
N ALA A 17 24.21 -1.95 -4.78
CA ALA A 17 25.08 -2.80 -3.96
C ALA A 17 25.13 -4.26 -4.44
N ASN A 18 23.97 -4.87 -4.72
CA ASN A 18 23.90 -6.25 -5.21
C ASN A 18 24.47 -6.42 -6.63
N LEU A 19 24.36 -5.39 -7.46
CA LEU A 19 24.93 -5.37 -8.81
C LEU A 19 26.45 -5.20 -8.78
N VAL A 20 27.00 -4.43 -7.84
CA VAL A 20 28.45 -4.32 -7.60
C VAL A 20 29.03 -5.64 -7.09
N ILE A 21 28.37 -6.32 -6.15
CA ILE A 21 28.80 -7.65 -5.65
C ILE A 21 28.87 -8.68 -6.79
N ARG A 22 28.00 -8.55 -7.79
CA ARG A 22 27.97 -9.43 -8.97
C ARG A 22 28.94 -9.00 -10.08
N GLY A 23 29.69 -7.91 -9.89
CA GLY A 23 30.62 -7.37 -10.89
C GLY A 23 29.94 -6.78 -12.13
N ILE A 24 28.64 -6.44 -12.04
CA ILE A 24 27.88 -5.87 -13.15
C ILE A 24 28.06 -4.34 -13.22
N LEU A 25 28.17 -3.69 -12.05
CA LEU A 25 28.41 -2.25 -11.93
C LEU A 25 29.79 -1.97 -11.33
N SER A 26 30.41 -0.85 -11.74
CA SER A 26 31.65 -0.36 -11.16
C SER A 26 31.43 0.06 -9.71
N SER A 27 32.45 -0.12 -8.87
CA SER A 27 32.41 0.23 -7.46
C SER A 27 32.25 1.74 -7.22
N GLU A 28 32.35 2.60 -8.23
CA GLU A 28 32.15 4.05 -8.07
C GLU A 28 30.66 4.46 -8.07
N THR A 29 29.77 3.58 -8.54
CA THR A 29 28.34 3.90 -8.70
C THR A 29 27.45 3.28 -7.62
N HIS A 30 28.00 2.87 -6.47
CA HIS A 30 27.22 2.15 -5.44
C HIS A 30 26.34 3.06 -4.56
N PHE A 31 26.46 4.37 -4.71
CA PHE A 31 25.70 5.34 -3.92
C PHE A 31 24.24 5.42 -4.38
N CYS A 32 23.38 5.71 -3.41
CA CYS A 32 21.94 5.88 -3.60
C CYS A 32 21.65 6.99 -4.62
N GLU A 33 20.79 6.69 -5.59
CA GLU A 33 20.40 7.63 -6.64
C GLU A 33 19.64 8.86 -6.12
N SER A 34 19.09 8.78 -4.90
CA SER A 34 18.45 9.93 -4.26
C SER A 34 19.43 11.02 -3.80
N GLY A 35 20.74 10.78 -3.93
CA GLY A 35 21.77 11.76 -3.56
C GLY A 35 22.02 11.85 -2.06
N CYS A 36 21.50 10.91 -1.24
CA CYS A 36 21.69 10.94 0.22
C CYS A 36 23.08 10.46 0.68
N GLY A 37 24.02 10.20 -0.24
CA GLY A 37 25.42 9.86 0.07
C GLY A 37 25.66 8.48 0.68
N ALA A 38 24.62 7.69 0.92
CA ALA A 38 24.72 6.33 1.47
C ALA A 38 24.75 5.26 0.36
N VAL A 39 25.27 4.08 0.68
CA VAL A 39 25.26 2.92 -0.22
C VAL A 39 23.82 2.48 -0.50
N GLU A 40 23.49 2.25 -1.77
CA GLU A 40 22.16 1.79 -2.18
C GLU A 40 21.97 0.29 -1.87
N SER A 41 21.58 0.00 -0.63
CA SER A 41 21.14 -1.33 -0.20
C SER A 41 19.62 -1.41 -0.09
N THR A 42 19.07 -2.63 -0.05
CA THR A 42 17.63 -2.83 0.19
C THR A 42 17.21 -2.24 1.53
N GLN A 43 17.98 -2.48 2.59
CA GLN A 43 17.71 -1.89 3.91
C GLN A 43 17.71 -0.36 3.83
N HIS A 44 18.68 0.24 3.14
CA HIS A 44 18.74 1.68 2.97
C HIS A 44 17.53 2.22 2.21
N LEU A 45 17.16 1.63 1.07
CA LEU A 45 16.02 2.06 0.26
C LEU A 45 14.68 1.98 1.00
N PHE A 46 14.47 0.93 1.82
CA PHE A 46 13.18 0.70 2.48
C PHE A 46 13.08 1.26 3.90
N LEU A 47 14.20 1.43 4.61
CA LEU A 47 14.19 1.74 6.05
C LEU A 47 14.90 3.05 6.42
N SER A 48 15.87 3.52 5.63
CA SER A 48 16.79 4.57 6.09
C SER A 48 16.95 5.75 5.14
N CYS A 49 16.58 5.62 3.87
CA CYS A 49 16.68 6.71 2.92
C CYS A 49 15.57 7.74 3.17
N SER A 50 15.93 9.00 3.39
CA SER A 50 14.99 10.10 3.66
C SER A 50 14.01 10.35 2.49
N THR A 51 14.51 10.26 1.26
CA THR A 51 13.71 10.45 0.04
C THR A 51 12.70 9.34 -0.14
N PHE A 52 13.13 8.07 -0.07
CA PHE A 52 12.23 6.93 -0.16
C PHE A 52 11.32 6.78 1.06
N GLY A 53 11.77 7.23 2.24
CA GLY A 53 10.94 7.32 3.44
C GLY A 53 9.73 8.25 3.24
N SER A 54 9.95 9.41 2.60
CA SER A 54 8.87 10.35 2.25
C SER A 54 7.92 9.78 1.19
N LEU A 55 8.43 9.01 0.23
CA LEU A 55 7.57 8.28 -0.71
C LEU A 55 6.73 7.21 0.02
N TRP A 56 7.31 6.50 0.98
CA TRP A 56 6.60 5.47 1.71
C TRP A 56 5.55 6.04 2.67
N THR A 57 5.72 7.24 3.21
CA THR A 57 4.66 7.93 3.96
C THR A 57 3.49 8.31 3.06
N LEU A 58 3.75 8.79 1.84
CA LEU A 58 2.72 9.07 0.82
C LEU A 58 1.97 7.81 0.38
N VAL A 59 2.68 6.70 0.13
CA VAL A 59 2.03 5.42 -0.22
C VAL A 59 1.15 4.92 0.92
N ARG A 60 1.63 5.01 2.18
CA ARG A 60 0.83 4.63 3.36
C ARG A 60 -0.41 5.51 3.54
N SER A 61 -0.29 6.82 3.34
CA SER A 61 -1.45 7.71 3.44
C SER A 61 -2.48 7.43 2.34
N TRP A 62 -2.04 7.14 1.12
CA TRP A 62 -2.91 6.75 0.02
C TRP A 62 -3.67 5.44 0.30
N ILE A 63 -2.97 4.40 0.78
CA ILE A 63 -3.61 3.12 1.16
C ILE A 63 -4.62 3.34 2.30
N ALA A 64 -4.26 4.15 3.30
CA ALA A 64 -5.16 4.48 4.39
C ALA A 64 -6.42 5.17 3.87
N LEU A 65 -6.30 6.23 3.07
CA LEU A 65 -7.44 6.93 2.50
C LEU A 65 -8.36 6.01 1.68
N HIS A 66 -7.77 5.15 0.85
CA HIS A 66 -8.54 4.17 0.08
C HIS A 66 -9.34 3.24 1.00
N TRP A 67 -8.73 2.72 2.06
CA TRP A 67 -9.41 1.87 3.03
C TRP A 67 -10.54 2.60 3.77
N TRP A 68 -10.29 3.84 4.18
CA TRP A 68 -11.31 4.69 4.81
C TRP A 68 -12.51 4.92 3.89
N ILE A 69 -12.28 5.23 2.61
CA ILE A 69 -13.35 5.43 1.63
C ILE A 69 -14.16 4.15 1.44
N LEU A 70 -13.49 2.99 1.32
CA LEU A 70 -14.19 1.71 1.18
C LEU A 70 -15.05 1.39 2.40
N ILE A 71 -14.55 1.63 3.62
CA ILE A 71 -15.34 1.46 4.84
C ILE A 71 -16.58 2.35 4.81
N LEU A 72 -16.42 3.64 4.51
CA LEU A 72 -17.53 4.59 4.49
C LEU A 72 -18.57 4.18 3.46
N TYR A 73 -18.15 3.79 2.26
CA TYR A 73 -19.04 3.31 1.21
C TYR A 73 -19.85 2.09 1.66
N GLN A 74 -19.20 1.10 2.29
CA GLN A 74 -19.88 -0.09 2.81
C GLN A 74 -20.89 0.24 3.91
N ILE A 75 -20.54 1.16 4.82
CA ILE A 75 -21.47 1.62 5.89
C ILE A 75 -22.69 2.32 5.28
N THR A 76 -22.48 3.23 4.34
CA THR A 76 -23.57 3.96 3.67
C THR A 76 -24.48 2.99 2.90
N LEU A 77 -23.91 2.04 2.17
CA LEU A 77 -24.67 1.04 1.42
C LEU A 77 -25.50 0.15 2.35
N PHE A 78 -24.91 -0.34 3.44
CA PHE A 78 -25.61 -1.16 4.43
C PHE A 78 -26.76 -0.39 5.08
N SER A 79 -26.53 0.89 5.40
CA SER A 79 -27.55 1.77 5.97
C SER A 79 -28.73 1.95 5.01
N LEU A 80 -28.45 2.22 3.72
CA LEU A 80 -29.47 2.35 2.68
C LEU A 80 -30.28 1.05 2.50
N LEU A 81 -29.60 -0.11 2.47
CA LEU A 81 -30.27 -1.41 2.37
C LEU A 81 -31.18 -1.69 3.56
N SER A 82 -30.73 -1.37 4.78
CA SER A 82 -31.56 -1.54 5.98
C SER A 82 -32.81 -0.66 5.95
N GLN A 83 -32.68 0.60 5.51
CA GLN A 83 -33.82 1.51 5.35
C GLN A 83 -34.80 1.02 4.28
N GLN A 84 -34.30 0.50 3.16
CA GLN A 84 -35.15 -0.07 2.11
C GLN A 84 -35.93 -1.29 2.61
N VAL A 85 -35.29 -2.20 3.34
CA VAL A 85 -35.95 -3.40 3.90
C VAL A 85 -37.03 -3.02 4.92
N VAL A 86 -36.75 -2.04 5.80
CA VAL A 86 -37.73 -1.53 6.76
C VAL A 86 -38.90 -0.87 6.05
N PHE A 87 -38.65 -0.10 4.99
CA PHE A 87 -39.69 0.52 4.17
C PHE A 87 -40.59 -0.53 3.50
N GLU A 88 -40.01 -1.55 2.88
CA GLU A 88 -40.75 -2.66 2.26
C GLU A 88 -41.62 -3.41 3.29
N HIS A 89 -41.10 -3.66 4.49
CA HIS A 89 -41.88 -4.30 5.56
C HIS A 89 -43.03 -3.40 6.05
N ALA A 90 -42.80 -2.10 6.20
CA ALA A 90 -43.84 -1.14 6.59
C ALA A 90 -44.95 -1.06 5.55
N VAL A 91 -44.61 -1.04 4.25
CA VAL A 91 -45.57 -1.06 3.15
C VAL A 91 -46.38 -2.37 3.14
N ARG A 92 -45.72 -3.52 3.31
CA ARG A 92 -46.41 -4.82 3.39
C ARG A 92 -47.36 -4.92 4.58
N LEU A 93 -46.99 -4.38 5.74
CA LEU A 93 -47.87 -4.34 6.90
C LEU A 93 -49.09 -3.47 6.62
N CYS A 94 -48.91 -2.26 6.08
CA CYS A 94 -50.02 -1.37 5.74
C CYS A 94 -51.02 -2.03 4.77
N ASN A 95 -50.53 -2.72 3.75
CA ASN A 95 -51.35 -3.44 2.76
C ASN A 95 -52.06 -4.68 3.33
N SER A 96 -51.67 -5.18 4.51
CA SER A 96 -52.31 -6.33 5.16
C SER A 96 -53.49 -5.93 6.06
N PHE A 97 -53.65 -4.65 6.37
CA PHE A 97 -54.71 -4.11 7.23
C PHE A 97 -55.84 -3.41 6.45
N GLY A 98 -55.78 -3.39 5.11
CA GLY A 98 -56.84 -2.91 4.21
C GLY A 98 -57.46 -4.05 3.43
#